data_AF-A0A836TZF0-F1
#
_entry.id   AF-A0A836TZF0-F1
#
_cell.length_a   1.000
_cell.length_b   1.000
_cell.length_c   1.000
_cell.angle_alpha   90.00
_cell.angle_beta   90.00
_cell.angle_gamma   90.00
#
_symmetry.space_group_name_H-M   'P 1'
#
loop_
_entity.id
_entity.type
_entity.pdbx_description
1 polymer ?
#
loop_
_entity_poly.entity_id
_entity_poly.type
_entity_poly.pdbx_seq_one_letter_code
_entity_poly.pdbx_strand_id
1 'polypeptide(L)'
;MHKHIEYILSHDGQDWFIEGFNTRFHGENLKTIEDQISTAIQYDHEFDNDASIEVQLRFDMDIIPRWLHQYQAHYFNYSFTVENTK
;
A
#
# COMPACT_ATOMS: atom_id res chain seq x y z
N MET A 1 -15.08 -10.19 9.82
CA MET A 1 -14.08 -9.58 10.72
C MET A 1 -13.52 -8.36 9.99
N HIS A 2 -13.07 -7.31 10.66
CA HIS A 2 -12.34 -6.22 9.98
C HIS A 2 -10.86 -6.55 10.05
N LYS A 3 -10.23 -6.70 8.90
CA LYS A 3 -8.80 -6.99 8.80
C LYS A 3 -8.08 -5.74 8.30
N HIS A 4 -6.90 -5.53 8.85
CA HIS A 4 -6.03 -4.41 8.51
C HIS A 4 -4.71 -4.94 7.97
N ILE A 5 -4.23 -4.35 6.89
CA ILE A 5 -2.95 -4.68 6.26
C ILE A 5 -2.15 -3.39 6.11
N GLU A 6 -0.89 -3.42 6.53
CA GLU A 6 0.05 -2.32 6.32
C GLU A 6 1.10 -2.72 5.28
N TYR A 7 1.37 -1.82 4.34
CA TYR A 7 2.45 -1.90 3.37
C TYR A 7 3.38 -0.69 3.48
N ILE A 8 4.65 -0.90 3.13
CA ILE A 8 5.61 0.20 2.92
C ILE A 8 5.52 0.61 1.45
N LEU A 9 5.28 1.90 1.22
CA LEU A 9 5.18 2.52 -0.09
C LEU A 9 6.40 3.40 -0.34
N SER A 10 7.08 3.16 -1.46
CA SER A 10 8.28 3.88 -1.85
C SER A 10 8.12 4.41 -3.28
N HIS A 11 8.97 5.36 -3.66
CA HIS A 11 8.97 5.98 -4.99
C HIS A 11 10.40 6.33 -5.41
N ASP A 12 10.81 5.98 -6.64
CA ASP A 12 12.20 6.17 -7.10
C ASP A 12 12.42 7.46 -7.91
N GLY A 13 11.35 8.25 -8.09
CA GLY A 13 11.35 9.45 -8.93
C GLY A 13 10.61 9.25 -10.25
N GLN A 14 10.30 8.00 -10.60
CA GLN A 14 9.54 7.63 -11.79
C GLN A 14 8.29 6.81 -11.42
N ASP A 15 8.47 5.78 -10.61
CA ASP A 15 7.43 4.82 -10.28
C ASP A 15 7.23 4.65 -8.77
N TRP A 16 6.02 4.25 -8.41
CA TRP A 16 5.65 3.79 -7.08
C TRP A 16 5.88 2.30 -6.95
N PHE A 17 6.33 1.86 -5.78
CA PHE A 17 6.50 0.45 -5.48
C PHE A 17 6.19 0.13 -4.02
N ILE A 18 5.73 -1.10 -3.81
CA ILE A 18 5.55 -1.70 -2.49
C ILE A 18 6.43 -2.94 -2.43
N GLU A 19 7.21 -3.05 -1.35
CA GLU A 19 8.00 -4.25 -1.05
C GLU A 19 7.48 -4.93 0.22
N GLY A 20 6.98 -6.16 0.07
CA GLY A 20 6.63 -7.09 1.15
C GLY A 20 7.29 -8.44 0.95
N PHE A 21 7.22 -9.32 1.96
CA PHE A 21 8.01 -10.57 2.03
C PHE A 21 7.83 -11.50 0.81
N ASN A 22 6.70 -11.43 0.09
CA ASN A 22 6.44 -12.20 -1.14
C ASN A 22 5.67 -11.42 -2.22
N THR A 23 5.46 -10.12 -2.04
CA THR A 23 4.59 -9.33 -2.92
C THR A 23 5.31 -8.06 -3.29
N ARG A 24 5.43 -7.83 -4.60
CA ARG A 24 5.99 -6.62 -5.17
C ARG A 24 4.96 -6.01 -6.10
N PHE A 25 4.46 -4.84 -5.73
CA PHE A 25 3.58 -4.05 -6.58
C PHE A 25 4.38 -2.89 -7.17
N HIS A 26 4.06 -2.51 -8.40
CA HIS A 26 4.75 -1.46 -9.15
C HIS A 26 3.78 -0.73 -10.05
N GLY A 27 3.90 0.59 -10.15
CA GLY A 27 3.10 1.37 -11.08
C GLY A 27 3.52 2.83 -11.16
N GLU A 28 3.24 3.45 -12.30
CA GLU A 28 3.52 4.87 -12.58
C GLU A 28 2.73 5.84 -11.69
N ASN A 29 1.66 5.35 -11.06
CA ASN A 29 0.80 6.13 -10.18
C ASN A 29 0.20 5.26 -9.06
N LEU A 30 -0.30 5.91 -8.01
CA LEU A 30 -0.89 5.23 -6.84
C LEU A 30 -2.12 4.39 -7.17
N LYS A 31 -2.92 4.79 -8.17
CA LYS A 31 -4.10 4.02 -8.57
C LYS A 31 -3.70 2.65 -9.11
N THR A 32 -2.62 2.57 -9.91
CA THR A 32 -2.11 1.30 -10.40
C THR A 32 -1.71 0.37 -9.26
N ILE A 33 -1.11 0.90 -8.20
CA ILE A 33 -0.77 0.15 -6.99
C ILE A 33 -2.04 -0.31 -6.25
N GLU A 34 -3.01 0.58 -6.07
CA GLU A 34 -4.31 0.28 -5.43
C GLU A 34 -5.05 -0.85 -6.16
N ASP A 35 -5.11 -0.79 -7.50
CA ASP A 35 -5.76 -1.81 -8.33
C ASP A 35 -5.06 -3.17 -8.18
N GLN A 36 -3.72 -3.20 -8.13
CA GLN A 36 -2.95 -4.43 -7.94
C GLN A 36 -3.17 -5.05 -6.55
N ILE A 37 -3.17 -4.24 -5.50
CA ILE A 37 -3.44 -4.72 -4.13
C ILE A 37 -4.86 -5.25 -4.02
N SER A 38 -5.84 -4.50 -4.54
CA SER A 38 -7.25 -4.90 -4.53
C SER A 38 -7.44 -6.23 -5.25
N THR A 39 -6.79 -6.38 -6.41
CA THR A 39 -6.78 -7.64 -7.17
C THR A 39 -6.15 -8.77 -6.36
N ALA A 40 -5.00 -8.55 -5.72
CA ALA A 40 -4.34 -9.57 -4.90
C ALA A 40 -5.21 -10.03 -3.72
N ILE A 41 -5.82 -9.09 -2.98
CA ILE A 41 -6.75 -9.38 -1.88
C ILE A 41 -7.97 -10.15 -2.40
N GLN A 42 -8.51 -9.77 -3.57
CA GLN A 42 -9.62 -10.47 -4.21
C GLN A 42 -9.27 -11.88 -4.68
N TYR A 43 -8.00 -12.27 -4.85
CA TYR A 43 -7.65 -13.63 -5.28
C TYR A 43 -7.07 -14.49 -4.16
N ASP A 44 -6.73 -13.92 -3.02
CA ASP A 44 -6.15 -14.64 -1.90
C ASP A 44 -7.23 -15.19 -0.95
N HIS A 45 -7.16 -16.50 -0.70
CA HIS A 45 -8.10 -17.23 0.16
C HIS A 45 -8.02 -16.82 1.63
N GLU A 46 -6.91 -16.21 2.06
CA GLU A 46 -6.76 -15.71 3.42
C GLU A 46 -7.82 -14.66 3.78
N PHE A 47 -8.36 -13.95 2.78
CA PHE A 47 -9.32 -12.86 2.97
C PHE A 47 -10.77 -13.25 2.67
N ASP A 48 -11.06 -14.51 2.31
CA ASP A 48 -12.40 -14.95 1.91
C ASP A 48 -13.48 -14.77 3.00
N ASN A 49 -13.10 -14.68 4.28
CA ASN A 49 -14.03 -14.48 5.41
C ASN A 49 -14.08 -13.02 5.91
N ASP A 50 -13.31 -12.12 5.30
CA ASP A 50 -13.26 -10.71 5.67
C ASP A 50 -14.18 -9.91 4.75
N ALA A 51 -15.16 -9.23 5.34
CA ALA A 51 -16.13 -8.42 4.59
C ALA A 51 -15.48 -7.19 3.95
N SER A 52 -14.53 -6.59 4.67
CA SER A 52 -13.72 -5.49 4.19
C SER A 52 -12.33 -5.56 4.79
N ILE A 53 -11.36 -5.12 3.98
CA ILE A 53 -9.95 -5.06 4.36
C ILE A 53 -9.52 -3.59 4.27
N GLU A 54 -9.06 -3.03 5.38
CA GLU A 54 -8.43 -1.72 5.40
C GLU A 54 -6.96 -1.88 5.01
N VAL A 55 -6.54 -1.15 3.97
CA VAL A 55 -5.16 -1.12 3.50
C VAL A 55 -4.55 0.21 3.86
N GLN A 56 -3.42 0.17 4.56
CA GLN A 56 -2.62 1.34 4.89
C GLN A 56 -1.27 1.26 4.18
N LEU A 57 -0.97 2.29 3.40
CA LEU A 57 0.31 2.49 2.74
C LEU A 57 1.10 3.54 3.53
N ARG A 58 2.12 3.10 4.25
CA ARG A 58 3.06 3.97 4.96
C ARG A 58 4.20 4.35 4.04
N PHE A 59 4.42 5.64 3.86
CA PHE A 59 5.53 6.10 3.01
C PHE A 59 6.88 5.72 3.64
N ASP A 60 7.80 5.23 2.83
CA ASP A 60 9.17 4.92 3.22
C ASP A 60 9.95 6.21 3.41
N MET A 61 10.32 6.53 4.64
CA MET A 61 11.08 7.74 4.95
C MET A 61 12.58 7.56 4.72
N ASP A 62 13.07 6.32 4.56
CA ASP A 62 14.50 6.05 4.42
C ASP A 62 15.02 6.40 3.02
N ILE A 63 14.14 6.45 2.02
CA ILE A 63 14.48 6.94 0.67
C ILE A 63 14.63 8.47 0.61
N ILE A 64 14.11 9.18 1.61
CA ILE A 64 14.21 10.64 1.69
C ILE A 64 15.51 11.00 2.41
N PRO A 65 16.34 11.91 1.85
CA PRO A 65 17.50 12.45 2.56
C PRO A 65 17.14 13.00 3.95
N ARG A 66 17.96 12.69 4.98
CA ARG A 66 17.66 13.08 6.38
C ARG A 66 17.35 14.56 6.60
N TRP A 67 17.94 15.46 5.80
CA TRP A 67 17.67 16.90 5.92
C TRP A 67 16.24 17.30 5.52
N LEU A 68 15.54 16.45 4.77
CA LEU A 68 14.13 16.59 4.41
C LEU A 68 13.19 15.95 5.44
N HIS A 69 13.67 15.13 6.38
CA HIS A 69 12.83 14.47 7.40
C HIS A 69 12.07 15.45 8.29
N GLN A 70 12.55 16.68 8.45
CA GLN A 70 11.79 17.74 9.15
C GLN A 70 10.43 18.03 8.50
N TYR A 71 10.26 17.71 7.21
CA TYR A 71 9.02 17.84 6.45
C TYR A 71 8.20 16.55 6.46
N GLN A 72 8.56 15.53 7.27
CA GLN A 72 7.87 14.24 7.32
C GLN A 72 6.35 14.36 7.50
N ALA A 73 5.89 15.37 8.25
CA ALA A 73 4.45 15.61 8.48
C ALA A 73 3.68 15.98 7.20
N HIS A 74 4.38 16.33 6.12
CA HIS A 74 3.81 16.61 4.80
C HIS A 74 3.85 15.41 3.84
N TYR A 75 4.54 14.34 4.20
CA TYR A 75 4.48 13.09 3.47
C TYR A 75 3.27 12.30 3.97
N PHE A 76 2.47 11.82 3.02
CA PHE A 76 1.18 11.25 3.33
C PHE A 76 1.31 9.75 3.58
N ASN A 77 0.65 9.27 4.63
CA ASN A 77 0.17 7.91 4.64
C ASN A 77 -1.11 7.88 3.81
N TYR A 78 -1.23 6.90 2.94
CA TYR A 78 -2.41 6.70 2.11
C TYR A 78 -3.18 5.49 2.63
N SER A 79 -4.49 5.57 2.77
CA SER A 79 -5.31 4.43 3.13
C SER A 79 -6.54 4.33 2.26
N PHE A 80 -6.98 3.10 2.02
CA PHE A 80 -8.19 2.78 1.27
C PHE A 80 -8.77 1.46 1.78
N THR A 81 -10.05 1.23 1.48
CA THR A 81 -10.74 0.01 1.88
C THR A 81 -11.04 -0.83 0.64
N VAL A 82 -10.71 -2.11 0.72
CA VAL A 82 -11.12 -3.11 -0.26
C VAL A 82 -12.33 -3.85 0.28
N GLU A 83 -13.48 -3.65 -0.35
CA GLU A 83 -14.68 -4.41 -0.06
C GLU A 83 -14.59 -5.79 -0.71
N ASN A 84 -14.86 -6.85 0.05
CA ASN A 84 -14.87 -8.20 -0.47
C ASN A 84 -16.28 -8.55 -0.97
N THR A 85 -16.41 -8.82 -2.27
CA THR A 85 -17.70 -9.16 -2.90
C THR A 85 -17.87 -10.66 -3.17
N LYS A 86 -17.00 -11.50 -2.60
CA LYS A 86 -17.04 -12.96 -2.74
C LYS A 86 -18.16 -13.63 -1.94
#